data_AF-A0A081GQL1-F1
#
_entry.id   AF-A0A081GQL1-F1
#
_cell.length_a   1.000
_cell.length_b   1.000
_cell.length_c   1.000
_cell.angle_alpha   90.00
_cell.angle_beta   90.00
_cell.angle_gamma   90.00
#
_symmetry.space_group_name_H-M   'P 1'
#
loop_
_entity.id
_entity.type
_entity.pdbx_description
1 polymer ?
#
loop_
_entity_poly.entity_id
_entity_poly.type
_entity_poly.pdbx_seq_one_letter_code
_entity_poly.pdbx_strand_id
1 'polypeptide(L)'
;MTRPLRLLLGLASVLVPLSGRAEPPDRPDPPAPRIRHFDSDPQACRPEAIGAAYRSGLLPYTDQPPAVLARLRRVQDDMTLASLRRCVQKGLLPRSEASRLFRELGLTLPGTEIPPIANPQAPPPAATAPSTRP
;
A
#
# COMPACT_ATOMS: atom_id res chain seq x y z
N MET A 1 7.28 -25.15 67.02
CA MET A 1 7.08 -26.61 66.91
C MET A 1 6.09 -26.84 65.77
N THR A 2 6.29 -27.60 64.70
CA THR A 2 7.42 -28.36 64.13
C THR A 2 6.89 -28.83 62.77
N ARG A 3 7.68 -28.73 61.70
CA ARG A 3 7.37 -29.38 60.40
C ARG A 3 7.35 -30.91 60.59
N PRO A 4 6.73 -31.66 59.65
CA PRO A 4 7.62 -32.32 58.70
C PRO A 4 7.13 -32.37 57.26
N LEU A 5 8.08 -32.04 56.39
CA LEU A 5 8.21 -32.41 55.00
C LEU A 5 8.40 -33.94 54.89
N ARG A 6 7.64 -34.60 54.01
CA ARG A 6 8.05 -35.89 53.43
C ARG A 6 7.77 -35.88 51.93
N LEU A 7 8.86 -35.69 51.18
CA LEU A 7 9.03 -36.16 49.80
C LEU A 7 8.78 -37.67 49.78
N LEU A 8 7.90 -38.13 48.89
CA LEU A 8 8.03 -39.46 48.30
C LEU A 8 7.94 -39.33 46.79
N LEU A 9 9.08 -39.62 46.19
CA LEU A 9 9.32 -39.84 44.77
C LEU A 9 8.47 -41.05 44.33
N GLY A 10 7.63 -40.87 43.33
CA GLY A 10 6.84 -41.94 42.72
C GLY A 10 6.80 -41.77 41.22
N LEU A 11 7.83 -42.28 40.54
CA LEU A 11 7.86 -42.52 39.10
C LEU A 11 6.75 -43.52 38.75
N ALA A 12 5.67 -43.05 38.14
CA ALA A 12 4.73 -43.89 37.42
C ALA A 12 4.49 -43.27 36.04
N SER A 13 5.32 -43.72 35.10
CA SER A 13 5.13 -43.54 33.67
C SER A 13 3.79 -44.14 33.26
N VAL A 14 2.76 -43.32 33.13
CA VAL A 14 1.57 -43.66 32.35
C VAL A 14 1.76 -43.05 30.98
N LEU A 15 2.01 -43.92 30.00
CA LEU A 15 1.93 -43.61 28.58
C LEU A 15 0.57 -42.96 28.30
N VAL A 16 0.55 -41.66 28.03
CA VAL A 16 -0.58 -41.02 27.36
C VAL A 16 -0.38 -41.25 25.87
N PRO A 17 -1.21 -42.05 25.19
CA PRO A 17 -1.15 -42.14 23.75
C PRO A 17 -1.40 -40.77 23.13
N LEU A 18 -0.50 -40.41 22.21
CA LEU A 18 -0.56 -39.25 21.34
C LEU A 18 -1.89 -39.17 20.58
N SER A 19 -2.35 -37.92 20.43
CA SER A 19 -3.00 -37.40 19.23
C SER A 19 -4.39 -37.94 18.89
N GLY A 20 -5.35 -37.66 19.77
CA GLY A 20 -6.69 -37.29 19.31
C GLY A 20 -6.70 -35.81 18.94
N ARG A 21 -6.37 -35.44 17.69
CA ARG A 21 -6.70 -34.11 17.17
C ARG A 21 -8.22 -34.09 17.04
N ALA A 22 -8.90 -33.57 18.05
CA ALA A 22 -10.31 -33.24 17.92
C ALA A 22 -10.40 -32.20 16.81
N GLU A 23 -10.94 -32.61 15.66
CA GLU A 23 -11.28 -31.72 14.57
C GLU A 23 -12.26 -30.68 15.15
N PRO A 24 -11.94 -29.38 15.11
CA PRO A 24 -12.89 -28.36 15.50
C PRO A 24 -14.18 -28.60 14.72
N PRO A 25 -15.37 -28.51 15.35
CA PRO A 25 -16.62 -28.65 14.62
C PRO A 25 -16.59 -27.72 13.42
N ASP A 26 -16.93 -28.27 12.25
CA ASP A 26 -16.97 -27.59 10.96
C ASP A 26 -17.68 -26.24 11.12
N ARG A 27 -16.86 -25.20 11.26
CA ARG A 27 -17.33 -23.84 11.50
C ARG A 27 -17.52 -23.26 10.12
N PRO A 28 -18.75 -22.94 9.68
CA PRO A 28 -18.95 -22.35 8.37
C PRO A 28 -18.09 -21.10 8.26
N ASP A 29 -17.41 -20.97 7.12
CA ASP A 29 -16.56 -19.82 6.85
C ASP A 29 -17.36 -18.53 7.09
N PRO A 30 -16.76 -17.53 7.76
CA PRO A 30 -17.43 -16.25 7.95
C PRO A 30 -17.81 -15.68 6.58
N PRO A 31 -19.02 -15.11 6.44
CA PRO A 31 -19.48 -14.57 5.17
C PRO A 31 -18.52 -13.48 4.70
N ALA A 32 -18.23 -13.49 3.39
CA ALA A 32 -17.35 -12.49 2.80
C ALA A 32 -17.85 -11.06 3.11
N PRO A 33 -16.95 -10.12 3.42
CA PRO A 33 -17.34 -8.74 3.69
C PRO A 33 -17.98 -8.10 2.45
N ARG A 34 -19.07 -7.37 2.64
CA ARG A 34 -19.68 -6.58 1.56
C ARG A 34 -18.84 -5.35 1.27
N ILE A 35 -18.09 -5.38 0.17
CA ILE A 35 -17.35 -4.20 -0.31
C ILE A 35 -18.34 -3.27 -1.00
N ARG A 36 -18.52 -2.05 -0.45
CA ARG A 36 -19.26 -0.98 -1.14
C ARG A 36 -18.30 -0.21 -2.03
N HIS A 37 -18.56 -0.21 -3.34
CA HIS A 37 -17.84 0.66 -4.25
C HIS A 37 -18.45 2.06 -4.19
N PHE A 38 -17.63 3.05 -3.85
CA PHE A 38 -18.05 4.45 -3.93
C PHE A 38 -18.21 4.85 -5.39
N ASP A 39 -19.42 5.30 -5.73
CA ASP A 39 -19.72 5.84 -7.05
C ASP A 39 -19.29 7.31 -7.10
N SER A 40 -18.24 7.60 -7.86
CA SER A 40 -17.78 8.98 -8.04
C SER A 40 -18.86 9.83 -8.71
N ASP A 41 -19.42 10.78 -7.94
CA ASP A 41 -20.38 11.77 -8.39
C ASP A 41 -19.70 13.08 -8.87
N PRO A 42 -20.42 13.99 -9.55
CA PRO A 42 -19.84 15.23 -10.05
C PRO A 42 -19.24 16.14 -8.97
N GLN A 43 -19.76 16.14 -7.74
CA GLN A 43 -19.23 16.97 -6.65
C GLN A 43 -17.92 16.39 -6.13
N ALA A 44 -17.84 15.07 -5.97
CA ALA A 44 -16.63 14.37 -5.57
C ALA A 44 -15.49 14.52 -6.60
N CYS A 45 -15.82 14.66 -7.88
CA CYS A 45 -14.83 14.83 -8.96
C CYS A 45 -14.37 16.27 -9.20
N ARG A 46 -14.84 17.25 -8.44
CA ARG A 46 -14.36 18.64 -8.56
C ARG A 46 -12.89 18.75 -8.16
N PRO A 47 -12.05 19.51 -8.91
CA PRO A 47 -10.65 19.69 -8.56
C PRO A 47 -10.44 20.20 -7.13
N GLU A 48 -11.29 21.14 -6.70
CA GLU A 48 -11.22 21.70 -5.34
C GLU A 48 -11.51 20.64 -4.27
N ALA A 49 -12.50 19.78 -4.50
CA ALA A 49 -12.89 18.73 -3.58
C ALA A 49 -11.78 17.67 -3.43
N ILE A 50 -11.23 17.21 -4.55
CA ILE A 50 -10.11 16.25 -4.57
C ILE A 50 -8.89 16.86 -3.86
N GLY A 51 -8.54 18.10 -4.18
CA GLY A 51 -7.39 18.77 -3.56
C GLY A 51 -7.59 19.01 -2.06
N ALA A 52 -8.80 19.38 -1.63
CA ALA A 52 -9.13 19.54 -0.22
C ALA A 52 -9.02 18.21 0.53
N ALA A 53 -9.61 17.14 0.00
CA ALA A 53 -9.54 15.80 0.59
C ALA A 53 -8.09 15.28 0.70
N TYR A 54 -7.25 15.57 -0.30
CA TYR A 54 -5.84 15.22 -0.25
C TYR A 54 -5.08 15.97 0.85
N ARG A 55 -5.32 17.28 1.00
CA ARG A 55 -4.64 18.07 2.05
C ARG A 55 -5.12 17.70 3.45
N SER A 56 -6.40 17.39 3.62
CA SER A 56 -6.97 17.07 4.94
C SER A 56 -6.84 15.59 5.33
N GLY A 57 -6.64 14.68 4.36
CA GLY A 57 -6.73 13.24 4.57
C GLY A 57 -5.72 12.65 5.55
N LEU A 58 -4.59 13.33 5.78
CA LEU A 58 -3.58 12.89 6.76
C LEU A 58 -3.58 13.67 8.07
N LEU A 59 -4.43 14.70 8.22
CA LEU A 59 -4.52 15.48 9.46
C LEU A 59 -4.76 14.61 10.72
N PRO A 60 -5.60 13.55 10.67
CA PRO A 60 -5.83 12.70 11.83
C PRO A 60 -4.62 11.86 12.27
N TYR A 61 -3.56 11.78 11.46
CA TYR A 61 -2.39 10.93 11.69
C TYR A 61 -1.11 11.73 11.96
N THR A 62 -1.24 13.02 12.25
CA THR A 62 -0.11 13.96 12.42
C THR A 62 0.79 13.63 13.62
N ASP A 63 0.30 12.83 14.57
CA ASP A 63 1.02 12.33 15.73
C ASP A 63 1.88 11.09 15.45
N GLN A 64 1.77 10.52 14.25
CA GLN A 64 2.47 9.29 13.88
C GLN A 64 3.97 9.53 13.61
N PRO A 65 4.82 8.50 13.80
CA PRO A 65 6.24 8.60 13.47
C PRO A 65 6.48 8.95 11.98
N PRO A 66 7.60 9.62 11.64
CA PRO A 66 7.88 10.05 10.27
C PRO A 66 7.84 8.92 9.23
N ALA A 67 8.32 7.72 9.59
CA ALA A 67 8.30 6.56 8.71
C ALA A 67 6.87 6.07 8.39
N VAL A 68 5.95 6.18 9.35
CA VAL A 68 4.54 5.83 9.18
C VAL A 68 3.86 6.86 8.29
N LEU A 69 4.09 8.15 8.55
CA LEU A 69 3.59 9.25 7.72
C LEU A 69 4.03 9.11 6.26
N ALA A 70 5.30 8.77 6.02
CA ALA A 70 5.80 8.53 4.67
C ALA A 70 5.08 7.37 3.95
N ARG A 71 4.75 6.30 4.68
CA ARG A 71 3.98 5.18 4.12
C ARG A 71 2.53 5.58 3.85
N LEU A 72 1.89 6.30 4.77
CA LEU A 72 0.52 6.82 4.58
C LEU A 72 0.44 7.77 3.39
N ARG A 73 1.47 8.60 3.18
CA ARG A 73 1.53 9.50 2.02
C ARG A 73 1.52 8.74 0.70
N ARG A 74 2.30 7.67 0.57
CA ARG A 74 2.28 6.82 -0.64
C ARG A 74 0.89 6.22 -0.90
N VAL A 75 0.23 5.71 0.14
CA VAL A 75 -1.14 5.19 0.02
C VAL A 75 -2.11 6.29 -0.42
N GLN A 76 -1.98 7.49 0.15
CA GLN A 76 -2.78 8.65 -0.23
C GLN A 76 -2.56 9.04 -1.70
N ASP A 77 -1.32 9.00 -2.18
CA ASP A 77 -0.97 9.30 -3.56
C ASP A 77 -1.61 8.30 -4.53
N ASP A 78 -1.52 7.00 -4.23
CA ASP A 78 -2.14 5.93 -5.02
C ASP A 78 -3.66 6.08 -5.10
N MET A 79 -4.31 6.33 -3.96
CA MET A 79 -5.76 6.54 -3.91
C MET A 79 -6.19 7.79 -4.69
N THR A 80 -5.40 8.86 -4.62
CA THR A 80 -5.69 10.12 -5.32
C THR A 80 -5.53 9.94 -6.83
N LEU A 81 -4.47 9.26 -7.27
CA LEU A 81 -4.28 8.91 -8.67
C LEU A 81 -5.41 8.03 -9.20
N ALA A 82 -5.84 7.02 -8.44
CA ALA A 82 -6.97 6.18 -8.82
C ALA A 82 -8.27 7.00 -8.94
N SER A 83 -8.48 7.97 -8.04
CA SER A 83 -9.65 8.84 -8.06
C SER A 83 -9.65 9.77 -9.28
N LEU A 84 -8.52 10.41 -9.59
CA LEU A 84 -8.35 11.24 -10.79
C LEU A 84 -8.63 10.43 -12.06
N ARG A 85 -8.05 9.22 -12.18
CA ARG A 85 -8.28 8.32 -13.32
C ARG A 85 -9.75 7.96 -13.47
N ARG A 86 -10.43 7.64 -12.37
CA ARG A 86 -11.86 7.30 -12.37
C ARG A 86 -12.74 8.48 -12.79
N CYS A 87 -12.47 9.68 -12.28
CA CYS A 87 -13.21 10.89 -12.66
C CYS A 87 -13.05 11.22 -14.14
N VAL A 88 -11.85 11.06 -14.71
CA VAL A 88 -11.60 11.24 -16.15
C VAL A 88 -12.33 10.18 -16.98
N GLN A 89 -12.26 8.90 -16.58
CA GLN A 89 -12.93 7.81 -17.30
C GLN A 89 -14.45 7.99 -17.35
N LYS A 90 -15.05 8.59 -16.32
CA LYS A 90 -16.47 8.90 -16.26
C LYS A 90 -16.87 10.22 -16.95
N GLY A 91 -15.91 10.96 -17.48
CA GLY A 91 -16.17 12.29 -18.07
C GLY A 91 -16.54 13.37 -17.06
N LEU A 92 -16.30 13.13 -15.77
CA LEU A 92 -16.63 14.07 -14.67
C LEU A 92 -15.50 15.06 -14.36
N LEU A 93 -14.32 14.83 -14.92
CA LEU A 93 -13.15 15.69 -14.80
C LEU A 93 -12.38 15.71 -16.13
N PRO A 94 -12.13 16.89 -16.74
CA PRO A 94 -11.30 16.98 -17.94
C PRO A 94 -9.88 16.47 -17.69
N ARG A 95 -9.29 15.78 -18.68
CA ARG A 95 -7.93 15.23 -18.57
C ARG A 95 -6.87 16.31 -18.32
N SER A 96 -7.05 17.49 -18.90
CA SER A 96 -6.16 18.64 -18.68
C SER A 96 -6.17 19.11 -17.23
N GLU A 97 -7.36 19.21 -16.63
CA GLU A 97 -7.53 19.59 -15.21
C GLU A 97 -7.01 18.51 -14.27
N ALA A 98 -7.29 17.24 -14.55
CA ALA A 98 -6.73 16.13 -13.78
C ALA A 98 -5.20 16.15 -13.80
N SER A 99 -4.60 16.45 -14.96
CA SER A 99 -3.13 16.54 -15.11
C SER A 99 -2.56 17.76 -14.39
N ARG A 100 -3.27 18.89 -14.40
CA ARG A 100 -2.90 20.09 -13.64
C ARG A 100 -2.90 19.78 -12.15
N LEU A 101 -4.01 19.23 -11.65
CA LEU A 101 -4.17 18.90 -10.24
C LEU A 101 -3.13 17.85 -9.79
N PHE A 102 -2.85 16.83 -10.61
CA PHE A 102 -1.80 15.84 -10.33
C PHE A 102 -0.45 16.49 -10.02
N ARG A 103 -0.05 17.49 -10.83
CA ARG A 103 1.18 18.26 -10.61
C ARG A 103 1.10 19.18 -9.40
N GLU A 104 -0.01 19.89 -9.22
CA GLU A 104 -0.23 20.79 -8.08
C GLU A 104 -0.16 20.06 -6.73
N LEU A 105 -0.65 18.81 -6.68
CA LEU A 105 -0.60 17.98 -5.47
C LEU A 105 0.78 17.34 -5.24
N GLY A 106 1.73 17.50 -6.17
CA GLY A 106 3.06 16.92 -6.06
C GLY A 106 3.04 15.40 -6.09
N LEU A 107 2.06 14.80 -6.77
CA LEU A 107 1.97 13.35 -6.91
C LEU A 107 3.17 12.87 -7.74
N THR A 108 4.18 12.32 -7.07
CA THR A 108 5.31 11.67 -7.75
C THR A 108 5.02 10.20 -7.87
N LEU A 109 5.01 9.67 -9.09
CA LEU A 109 4.99 8.23 -9.28
C LEU A 109 6.38 7.67 -8.91
N PRO A 110 6.52 6.82 -7.88
CA PRO A 110 7.73 6.00 -7.78
C PRO A 110 7.79 5.11 -9.04
N GLY A 111 8.74 5.39 -9.93
CA GLY A 111 8.91 4.65 -11.19
C GLY A 111 8.28 5.29 -12.43
N THR A 112 8.04 6.60 -12.46
CA THR A 112 7.71 7.31 -13.71
C THR A 112 8.50 8.59 -13.85
N GLU A 113 9.82 8.45 -13.99
CA GLU A 113 10.51 9.34 -14.91
C GLU A 113 9.87 9.09 -16.29
N ILE A 114 9.19 10.09 -16.84
CA ILE A 114 8.96 10.12 -18.28
C ILE A 114 10.37 10.26 -18.86
N PRO A 115 10.90 9.26 -19.59
CA PRO A 115 12.21 9.44 -20.22
C PRO A 115 12.12 10.74 -21.02
N PRO A 116 13.08 11.68 -20.88
CA PRO A 116 13.14 12.81 -21.79
C PRO A 116 13.08 12.21 -23.20
N ILE A 117 12.22 12.78 -24.05
CA ILE A 117 12.12 12.37 -25.46
C ILE A 117 13.57 12.24 -25.93
N ALA A 118 14.00 11.02 -26.23
CA ALA A 118 15.31 10.79 -26.80
C ALA A 118 15.33 11.65 -28.05
N ASN A 119 16.05 12.75 -27.98
CA ASN A 119 16.22 13.66 -29.10
C ASN A 119 16.75 12.76 -30.22
N PRO A 120 16.06 12.58 -31.37
CA PRO A 120 16.49 11.65 -32.42
C PRO A 120 17.83 12.03 -33.07
N GLN A 121 18.48 13.07 -32.54
CA GLN A 121 19.65 13.74 -33.09
C GLN A 121 20.81 13.82 -32.09
N ALA A 122 20.82 12.96 -31.07
CA ALA A 122 22.07 12.66 -30.38
C ALA A 122 22.86 11.67 -31.24
N PRO A 123 24.07 12.01 -31.72
CA PRO A 123 24.90 11.05 -32.44
C PRO A 123 25.17 9.84 -31.53
N PRO A 124 25.16 8.61 -32.08
CA PRO A 124 25.40 7.43 -31.27
C PRO A 124 26.76 7.54 -30.56
N PRO A 125 26.87 7.10 -29.29
CA PRO A 125 28.16 7.06 -28.63
C PRO A 125 29.11 6.20 -29.49
N ALA A 126 30.25 6.78 -29.84
CA ALA A 126 31.27 6.12 -30.64
C ALA A 126 31.59 4.75 -30.02
N ALA A 127 31.42 3.69 -30.81
CA ALA A 127 31.84 2.36 -30.43
C ALA A 127 33.35 2.39 -30.12
N THR A 128 33.70 2.19 -28.86
CA THR A 128 35.08 2.06 -28.42
C THR A 128 35.67 0.82 -29.10
N ALA A 129 36.49 1.04 -30.13
CA ALA A 129 37.21 -0.03 -30.81
C ALA A 129 38.19 -0.70 -29.83
N PRO A 130 38.41 -2.02 -29.92
CA PRO A 130 39.40 -2.71 -29.10
C PRO A 130 40.81 -2.25 -29.51
N SER A 131 41.53 -1.68 -28.55
CA SER A 131 42.91 -1.22 -28.69
C SER A 131 43.85 -2.41 -28.83
N THR A 132 44.19 -2.81 -30.05
CA THR A 132 45.37 -3.66 -30.31
C THR A 132 46.62 -2.79 -30.31
N ARG A 133 47.52 -3.06 -29.36
CA ARG A 133 48.83 -2.40 -29.23
C ARG A 133 49.90 -3.28 -29.90
N PRO A 134 50.88 -2.70 -30.63
CA PRO A 134 51.98 -3.44 -31.25
C PRO A 134 52.95 -4.05 -30.25
#